data_AF-A0A7Z1A489-F1
#
_entry.id   AF-A0A7Z1A489-F1
#
_cell.length_a   1.000
_cell.length_b   1.000
_cell.length_c   1.000
_cell.angle_alpha   90.00
_cell.angle_beta   90.00
_cell.angle_gamma   90.00
#
_symmetry.space_group_name_H-M   'P 1'
#
loop_
_entity.id
_entity.type
_entity.pdbx_description
1 polymer ?
#
loop_
_entity_poly.entity_id
_entity_poly.type
_entity_poly.pdbx_seq_one_letter_code
_entity_poly.pdbx_strand_id
1 'polypeptide(L)'
;MNDKVRVGCVYFHKMVICDANTISSPLTYGFPAITGFTGAFHALSRTLMADERFADLALGGVLLACYECTPKTYQAGRYRDHTFNQTRNPLKKDGNTAPIVEEGKCNLVMSFAVEVLASDLLSEKRSQELTQFLSQAIFRQRIAGGSVMNIAKTHPVRYFGFESMHQIIPLLMPAFVLMDASSEFGELIDKAQSTDPKATPLDVLLDVCTLHHQPKLGLDDNTKWHTKSIKTGHGWIVPMPMGYQAISEQFKAGQMDNVRNPEYPSQYVEAVYGLGKWVYPHHLKDNIETAFWRQHYDETGLYLLTQNELS
;
A
#
# COMPACT_ATOMS: atom_id res chain seq x y z
N MET A 1 -24.94 -13.30 -13.45
CA MET A 1 -24.32 -12.22 -12.65
C MET A 1 -24.17 -11.06 -13.59
N ASN A 2 -24.80 -9.91 -13.32
CA ASN A 2 -24.54 -8.74 -14.15
C ASN A 2 -23.06 -8.37 -13.99
N ASP A 3 -22.34 -8.27 -15.10
CA ASP A 3 -20.95 -7.82 -15.08
C ASP A 3 -20.92 -6.41 -14.50
N LYS A 4 -20.27 -6.26 -13.34
CA LYS A 4 -20.09 -4.94 -12.72
C LYS A 4 -18.97 -4.23 -13.46
N VAL A 5 -19.26 -3.06 -14.00
CA VAL A 5 -18.30 -2.20 -14.68
C VAL A 5 -17.88 -1.05 -13.78
N ARG A 6 -16.71 -0.46 -14.06
CA ARG A 6 -16.23 0.75 -13.38
C ARG A 6 -17.06 1.94 -13.82
N VAL A 7 -17.84 2.51 -12.90
CA VAL A 7 -18.74 3.65 -13.20
C VAL A 7 -18.18 4.99 -12.70
N GLY A 8 -17.16 4.94 -11.84
CA GLY A 8 -16.50 6.10 -11.27
C GLY A 8 -15.66 5.72 -10.07
N CYS A 9 -15.35 6.70 -9.22
CA CYS A 9 -14.66 6.45 -7.96
C CYS A 9 -15.16 7.37 -6.84
N VAL A 10 -14.96 6.91 -5.61
CA VAL A 10 -15.19 7.69 -4.40
C VAL A 10 -13.85 8.15 -3.85
N TYR A 11 -13.73 9.45 -3.65
CA TYR A 11 -12.58 10.12 -3.06
C TYR A 11 -12.80 10.36 -1.57
N PHE A 12 -11.90 9.85 -0.73
CA PHE A 12 -11.82 10.13 0.70
C PHE A 12 -10.75 11.20 0.95
N HIS A 13 -11.16 12.36 1.48
CA HIS A 13 -10.31 13.53 1.57
C HIS A 13 -9.59 13.62 2.93
N LYS A 14 -8.25 13.57 2.93
CA LYS A 14 -7.38 13.83 4.09
C LYS A 14 -7.82 13.12 5.38
N MET A 15 -7.85 11.80 5.31
CA MET A 15 -8.01 10.93 6.45
C MET A 15 -6.77 10.94 7.35
N VAL A 16 -6.99 11.01 8.65
CA VAL A 16 -5.96 10.86 9.68
C VAL A 16 -6.11 9.49 10.32
N ILE A 17 -5.09 8.64 10.16
CA ILE A 17 -5.07 7.27 10.67
C ILE A 17 -3.97 7.19 11.73
N CYS A 18 -4.34 6.77 12.95
CA CYS A 18 -3.39 6.62 14.05
C CYS A 18 -3.08 5.15 14.31
N ASP A 19 -1.84 4.87 14.68
CA ASP A 19 -1.37 3.53 15.07
C ASP A 19 -1.53 2.46 13.96
N ALA A 20 -1.33 2.85 12.70
CA ALA A 20 -1.21 1.90 11.60
C ALA A 20 0.10 1.10 11.70
N ASN A 21 0.13 -0.12 11.18
CA ASN A 21 1.31 -0.97 11.21
C ASN A 21 2.42 -0.40 10.29
N THR A 22 3.58 -0.08 10.86
CA THR A 22 4.73 0.44 10.10
C THR A 22 5.68 -0.66 9.62
N ILE A 23 5.57 -1.89 10.16
CA ILE A 23 6.33 -3.05 9.69
C ILE A 23 5.55 -3.63 8.51
N SER A 24 5.91 -3.21 7.30
CA SER A 24 5.19 -3.61 6.09
C SER A 24 5.51 -5.04 5.67
N SER A 25 6.73 -5.52 5.95
CA SER A 25 7.14 -6.89 5.67
C SER A 25 8.35 -7.27 6.56
N PRO A 26 8.82 -8.53 6.52
CA PRO A 26 10.05 -8.93 7.21
C PRO A 26 11.30 -8.08 6.91
N LEU A 27 11.42 -7.52 5.70
CA LEU A 27 12.60 -6.75 5.26
C LEU A 27 12.36 -5.23 5.18
N THR A 28 11.12 -4.76 5.31
CA THR A 28 10.78 -3.35 5.08
C THR A 28 9.94 -2.77 6.21
N TYR A 29 10.27 -1.55 6.62
CA TYR A 29 9.46 -0.75 7.54
C TYR A 29 9.30 0.69 7.04
N GLY A 30 8.32 1.41 7.58
CA GLY A 30 7.98 2.77 7.20
C GLY A 30 6.51 2.87 6.82
N PHE A 31 6.22 3.02 5.53
CA PHE A 31 4.84 3.02 5.05
C PHE A 31 4.25 1.60 5.13
N PRO A 32 2.97 1.42 5.56
CA PRO A 32 2.35 0.10 5.68
C PRO A 32 2.26 -0.65 4.34
N ALA A 33 2.10 -1.97 4.41
CA ALA A 33 1.85 -2.78 3.22
C ALA A 33 0.55 -2.38 2.51
N ILE A 34 0.56 -2.39 1.17
CA ILE A 34 -0.62 -2.03 0.35
C ILE A 34 -1.81 -2.94 0.63
N THR A 35 -1.54 -4.21 0.96
CA THR A 35 -2.54 -5.22 1.38
C THR A 35 -3.39 -4.73 2.56
N GLY A 36 -2.81 -3.93 3.47
CA GLY A 36 -3.51 -3.35 4.61
C GLY A 36 -4.54 -2.27 4.22
N PHE A 37 -4.36 -1.62 3.08
CA PHE A 37 -5.29 -0.61 2.56
C PHE A 37 -6.35 -1.23 1.65
N THR A 38 -5.92 -2.04 0.67
CA THR A 38 -6.84 -2.72 -0.25
C THR A 38 -7.77 -3.69 0.48
N GLY A 39 -7.25 -4.43 1.47
CA GLY A 39 -8.06 -5.27 2.34
C GLY A 39 -9.08 -4.47 3.16
N ALA A 40 -8.75 -3.25 3.61
CA ALA A 40 -9.67 -2.39 4.35
C ALA A 40 -10.81 -1.87 3.46
N PHE A 41 -10.53 -1.49 2.21
CA PHE A 41 -11.57 -1.08 1.27
C PHE A 41 -12.39 -2.26 0.74
N HIS A 42 -11.81 -3.46 0.66
CA HIS A 42 -12.56 -4.68 0.40
C HIS A 42 -13.54 -5.00 1.55
N ALA A 43 -13.11 -4.85 2.81
CA ALA A 43 -13.99 -4.98 3.97
C ALA A 43 -15.12 -3.92 3.96
N LEU A 44 -14.81 -2.69 3.57
CA LEU A 44 -15.80 -1.63 3.37
C LEU A 44 -16.79 -1.99 2.25
N SER A 45 -16.32 -2.58 1.15
CA SER A 45 -17.17 -3.09 0.06
C SER A 45 -18.17 -4.13 0.58
N ARG A 46 -17.72 -5.06 1.44
CA ARG A 46 -18.62 -6.06 2.03
C ARG A 46 -19.66 -5.43 2.95
N THR A 47 -19.27 -4.42 3.71
CA THR A 47 -20.18 -3.64 4.56
C THR A 47 -21.21 -2.88 3.71
N LEU A 48 -20.78 -2.32 2.58
CA LEU A 48 -21.65 -1.65 1.61
C LEU A 48 -22.67 -2.62 0.99
N MET A 49 -22.22 -3.79 0.52
CA MET A 49 -23.08 -4.79 -0.10
C MET A 49 -24.11 -5.41 0.86
N ALA A 50 -23.87 -5.34 2.18
CA ALA A 50 -24.82 -5.80 3.18
C ALA A 50 -26.00 -4.84 3.39
N ASP A 51 -25.90 -3.59 2.91
CA ASP A 51 -26.99 -2.63 2.92
C ASP A 51 -27.81 -2.76 1.62
N GLU A 52 -29.12 -3.00 1.75
CA GLU A 52 -30.01 -3.25 0.61
C GLU A 52 -29.98 -2.13 -0.45
N ARG A 53 -29.69 -0.88 -0.04
CA ARG A 53 -29.62 0.28 -0.95
C ARG A 53 -28.45 0.18 -1.94
N PHE A 54 -27.42 -0.60 -1.59
CA PHE A 54 -26.15 -0.66 -2.29
C PHE A 54 -25.71 -2.09 -2.63
N ALA A 55 -26.61 -3.08 -2.53
CA ALA A 55 -26.30 -4.50 -2.74
C ALA A 55 -25.71 -4.81 -4.14
N ASP A 56 -26.09 -4.03 -5.16
CA ASP A 56 -25.56 -4.09 -6.52
C ASP A 56 -24.21 -3.36 -6.70
N LEU A 57 -23.79 -2.53 -5.75
CA LEU A 57 -22.52 -1.83 -5.79
C LEU A 57 -21.37 -2.66 -5.22
N ALA A 58 -20.14 -2.39 -5.63
CA ALA A 58 -18.93 -2.88 -4.98
C ALA A 58 -17.81 -1.84 -5.08
N LEU A 59 -16.81 -1.96 -4.21
CA LEU A 59 -15.60 -1.15 -4.27
C LEU A 59 -14.46 -1.98 -4.87
N GLY A 60 -13.72 -1.38 -5.79
CA GLY A 60 -12.64 -2.01 -6.55
C GLY A 60 -11.26 -1.52 -6.14
N GLY A 61 -10.45 -1.16 -7.14
CA GLY A 61 -9.07 -0.72 -6.93
C GLY A 61 -8.97 0.53 -6.07
N VAL A 62 -7.78 0.71 -5.47
CA VAL A 62 -7.51 1.78 -4.49
C VAL A 62 -6.29 2.58 -4.92
N LEU A 63 -6.47 3.88 -5.10
CA LEU A 63 -5.39 4.85 -5.23
C LEU A 63 -4.97 5.32 -3.83
N LEU A 64 -3.67 5.27 -3.56
CA LEU A 64 -3.07 5.66 -2.28
C LEU A 64 -2.31 6.98 -2.43
N ALA A 65 -2.78 8.04 -1.76
CA ALA A 65 -2.07 9.32 -1.73
C ALA A 65 -1.69 9.68 -0.29
N CYS A 66 -0.39 9.79 -0.03
CA CYS A 66 0.17 10.06 1.30
C CYS A 66 0.67 11.49 1.39
N TYR A 67 0.15 12.26 2.35
CA TYR A 67 0.67 13.58 2.71
C TYR A 67 1.76 13.47 3.76
N GLU A 68 1.56 12.60 4.75
CA GLU A 68 2.46 12.43 5.87
C GLU A 68 2.43 10.98 6.35
N CYS A 69 3.62 10.41 6.59
CA CYS A 69 3.79 9.13 7.25
C CYS A 69 4.84 9.31 8.34
N THR A 70 4.41 9.14 9.60
CA THR A 70 5.24 9.41 10.78
C THR A 70 5.37 8.12 11.60
N PRO A 71 6.40 7.29 11.32
CA PRO A 71 6.74 6.13 12.14
C PRO A 71 7.09 6.54 13.57
N LYS A 72 6.53 5.82 14.54
CA LYS A 72 6.82 6.00 15.98
C LYS A 72 8.13 5.30 16.31
N THR A 73 9.23 5.94 15.94
CA THR A 73 10.58 5.45 16.19
C THR A 73 11.35 6.38 17.12
N TYR A 74 12.44 5.86 17.66
CA TYR A 74 13.40 6.59 18.46
C TYR A 74 14.81 6.26 17.98
N GLN A 75 15.66 7.28 17.89
CA GLN A 75 17.07 7.12 17.54
C GLN A 75 17.91 7.61 18.72
N ALA A 76 18.61 6.71 19.40
CA ALA A 76 19.38 7.04 20.60
C ALA A 76 20.61 7.93 20.33
N GLY A 77 21.07 8.01 19.08
CA GLY A 77 22.19 8.86 18.68
C GLY A 77 22.36 8.92 17.17
N ARG A 78 23.11 9.91 16.69
CA ARG A 78 23.21 10.29 15.26
C ARG A 78 23.56 9.15 14.29
N TYR A 79 24.32 8.15 14.72
CA TYR A 79 24.82 7.05 13.89
C TYR A 79 24.29 5.68 14.32
N ARG A 80 23.19 5.65 15.10
CA ARG A 80 22.52 4.41 15.49
C ARG A 80 21.27 4.18 14.66
N ASP A 81 20.88 2.93 14.54
CA ASP A 81 19.63 2.57 13.92
C ASP A 81 18.44 3.07 14.74
N HIS A 82 17.32 3.27 14.05
CA HIS A 82 16.05 3.58 14.70
C HIS A 82 15.48 2.31 15.35
N THR A 83 14.93 2.47 16.55
CA THR A 83 14.14 1.43 17.24
C THR A 83 12.67 1.83 17.32
N PHE A 84 11.75 0.88 17.35
CA PHE A 84 10.32 1.18 17.47
C PHE A 84 9.92 1.50 18.91
N ASN A 85 9.05 2.51 19.06
CA ASN A 85 8.47 2.84 20.35
C ASN A 85 7.40 1.79 20.72
N GLN A 86 7.67 1.05 21.80
CA GLN A 86 6.80 -0.05 22.25
C GLN A 86 5.75 0.40 23.25
N THR A 87 4.66 -0.36 23.35
CA THR A 87 3.64 -0.22 24.39
C THR A 87 3.81 -1.28 25.46
N ARG A 88 3.54 -0.92 26.72
CA ARG A 88 3.58 -1.89 27.81
C ARG A 88 2.35 -2.80 27.75
N ASN A 89 2.58 -4.08 27.53
CA ASN A 89 1.53 -5.10 27.60
C ASN A 89 1.08 -5.30 29.06
N PRO A 90 -0.20 -5.70 29.29
CA PRO A 90 -0.67 -6.07 30.61
C PRO A 90 0.21 -7.15 31.25
N LEU A 91 0.27 -7.14 32.58
CA LEU A 91 0.95 -8.19 33.33
C LEU A 91 0.25 -9.53 33.11
N LYS A 92 1.02 -10.62 33.20
CA LYS A 92 0.51 -11.99 33.17
C LYS A 92 -0.33 -12.27 34.43
N LYS A 93 -1.04 -13.41 34.43
CA LYS A 93 -1.85 -13.86 35.57
C LYS A 93 -1.05 -14.05 36.87
N ASP A 94 0.24 -14.35 36.75
CA ASP A 94 1.20 -14.50 37.86
C ASP A 94 1.79 -13.16 38.34
N GLY A 95 1.38 -12.03 37.75
CA GLY A 95 1.91 -10.70 38.04
C GLY A 95 3.23 -10.37 37.35
N ASN A 96 3.83 -11.32 36.61
CA ASN A 96 5.08 -11.10 35.89
C ASN A 96 4.89 -10.29 34.60
N THR A 97 5.97 -9.65 34.14
CA THR A 97 5.96 -8.90 32.89
C THR A 97 5.80 -9.84 31.70
N ALA A 98 4.88 -9.51 30.79
CA ALA A 98 4.72 -10.23 29.53
C ALA A 98 5.96 -10.00 28.63
N PRO A 99 6.38 -11.00 27.84
CA PRO A 99 7.41 -10.80 26.82
C PRO A 99 7.05 -9.61 25.92
N ILE A 100 8.06 -8.80 25.60
CA ILE A 100 7.91 -7.70 24.67
C ILE A 100 7.94 -8.31 23.26
N VAL A 101 6.81 -8.22 22.58
CA VAL A 101 6.72 -8.46 21.13
C VAL A 101 6.84 -7.10 20.48
N GLU A 102 7.87 -6.89 19.66
CA GLU A 102 8.06 -5.61 19.01
C GLU A 102 6.98 -5.38 17.95
N GLU A 103 6.21 -4.31 18.14
CA GLU A 103 5.27 -3.79 17.16
C GLU A 103 5.79 -2.43 16.67
N GLY A 104 5.76 -2.20 15.36
CA GLY A 104 6.02 -0.89 14.80
C GLY A 104 4.72 -0.20 14.42
N LYS A 105 4.54 1.04 14.87
CA LYS A 105 3.35 1.85 14.61
C LYS A 105 3.70 3.15 13.90
N CYS A 106 2.83 3.65 13.04
CA CYS A 106 2.94 4.95 12.40
C CYS A 106 1.60 5.69 12.41
N ASN A 107 1.68 7.02 12.39
CA ASN A 107 0.53 7.87 12.09
C ASN A 107 0.58 8.28 10.61
N LEU A 108 -0.58 8.35 9.98
CA LEU A 108 -0.70 8.64 8.54
C LEU A 108 -1.70 9.78 8.32
N VAL A 109 -1.40 10.63 7.34
CA VAL A 109 -2.36 11.57 6.74
C VAL A 109 -2.45 11.23 5.27
N MET A 110 -3.61 10.76 4.82
CA MET A 110 -3.78 10.20 3.49
C MET A 110 -5.09 10.62 2.83
N SER A 111 -5.10 10.65 1.51
CA SER A 111 -6.34 10.62 0.72
C SER A 111 -6.39 9.31 -0.06
N PHE A 112 -7.60 8.85 -0.35
CA PHE A 112 -7.83 7.64 -1.12
C PHE A 112 -8.80 7.95 -2.26
N ALA A 113 -8.60 7.36 -3.43
CA ALA A 113 -9.66 7.22 -4.42
C ALA A 113 -9.94 5.73 -4.60
N VAL A 114 -11.21 5.35 -4.59
CA VAL A 114 -11.62 3.95 -4.62
C VAL A 114 -12.62 3.75 -5.74
N GLU A 115 -12.34 2.82 -6.65
CA GLU A 115 -13.24 2.54 -7.77
C GLU A 115 -14.61 2.07 -7.27
N VAL A 116 -15.67 2.52 -7.94
CA VAL A 116 -17.03 2.03 -7.73
C VAL A 116 -17.40 1.15 -8.91
N LEU A 117 -17.80 -0.08 -8.61
CA LEU A 117 -18.25 -1.08 -9.55
C LEU A 117 -19.77 -1.22 -9.45
N ALA A 118 -20.47 -1.08 -10.57
CA ALA A 118 -21.93 -1.17 -10.64
C ALA A 118 -22.37 -1.69 -12.01
N SER A 119 -23.64 -2.10 -12.15
CA SER A 119 -24.21 -2.46 -13.45
C SER A 119 -24.57 -1.23 -14.30
N ASP A 120 -24.99 -0.14 -13.65
CA ASP A 120 -25.40 1.10 -14.30
C ASP A 120 -24.76 2.33 -13.65
N LEU A 121 -24.70 3.44 -14.38
CA LEU A 121 -24.25 4.73 -13.86
C LEU A 121 -25.08 5.16 -12.64
N LEU A 122 -24.42 5.69 -11.62
CA LEU A 122 -25.10 6.19 -10.43
C LEU A 122 -25.78 7.53 -10.72
N SER A 123 -27.05 7.64 -10.32
CA SER A 123 -27.73 8.93 -10.26
C SER A 123 -27.11 9.83 -9.18
N GLU A 124 -27.29 11.15 -9.30
CA GLU A 124 -26.74 12.12 -8.35
C GLU A 124 -27.24 11.88 -6.92
N LYS A 125 -28.54 11.59 -6.74
CA LYS A 125 -29.10 11.25 -5.44
C LYS A 125 -28.41 10.01 -4.84
N ARG A 126 -28.19 8.98 -5.66
CA ARG A 126 -27.58 7.72 -5.23
C ARG A 126 -26.11 7.90 -4.87
N SER A 127 -25.38 8.70 -5.63
CA SER A 127 -23.98 9.01 -5.32
C SER A 127 -23.85 9.84 -4.03
N GLN A 128 -24.79 10.76 -3.75
CA GLN A 128 -24.85 11.48 -2.47
C GLN A 128 -25.14 10.52 -1.30
N GLU A 129 -26.12 9.63 -1.43
CA GLU A 129 -26.41 8.61 -0.40
C GLU A 129 -25.20 7.69 -0.13
N LEU A 130 -24.51 7.28 -1.20
CA LEU A 130 -23.28 6.47 -1.10
C LEU A 130 -22.18 7.21 -0.35
N THR A 131 -21.87 8.46 -0.74
CA THR A 131 -20.82 9.24 -0.08
C THR A 131 -21.13 9.51 1.40
N GLN A 132 -22.39 9.81 1.73
CA GLN A 132 -22.87 9.95 3.11
C GLN A 132 -22.66 8.65 3.91
N PHE A 133 -23.07 7.51 3.36
CA PHE A 133 -22.87 6.21 4.01
C PHE A 133 -21.39 5.91 4.27
N LEU A 134 -20.56 6.05 3.24
CA LEU A 134 -19.12 5.77 3.33
C LEU A 134 -18.41 6.71 4.30
N SER A 135 -18.83 7.98 4.39
CA SER A 135 -18.28 8.95 5.34
C SER A 135 -18.45 8.53 6.80
N GLN A 136 -19.48 7.73 7.11
CA GLN A 136 -19.72 7.22 8.45
C GLN A 136 -19.12 5.83 8.64
N ALA A 137 -19.26 4.96 7.64
CA ALA A 137 -18.78 3.58 7.71
C ALA A 137 -17.25 3.50 7.87
N ILE A 138 -16.51 4.44 7.28
CA ILE A 138 -15.04 4.45 7.32
C ILE A 138 -14.47 4.56 8.75
N PHE A 139 -15.17 5.23 9.67
CA PHE A 139 -14.77 5.37 11.07
C PHE A 139 -14.97 4.09 11.89
N ARG A 140 -15.74 3.12 11.40
CA ARG A 140 -16.07 1.87 12.10
C ARG A 140 -15.08 0.75 11.80
N GLN A 141 -14.10 0.99 10.96
CA GLN A 141 -13.11 -0.01 10.56
C GLN A 141 -11.67 0.47 10.83
N ARG A 142 -10.73 -0.48 10.72
CA ARG A 142 -9.30 -0.20 10.77
C ARG A 142 -8.72 -0.18 9.36
N ILE A 143 -7.71 0.65 9.15
CA ILE A 143 -6.95 0.72 7.89
C ILE A 143 -5.49 0.42 8.21
N ALA A 144 -4.94 -0.62 7.58
CA ALA A 144 -3.60 -1.14 7.90
C ALA A 144 -3.36 -1.36 9.42
N GLY A 145 -4.39 -1.79 10.15
CA GLY A 145 -4.35 -1.98 11.61
C GLY A 145 -4.60 -0.73 12.45
N GLY A 146 -4.54 0.46 11.85
CA GLY A 146 -4.74 1.75 12.53
C GLY A 146 -6.20 2.18 12.61
N SER A 147 -6.50 3.08 13.54
CA SER A 147 -7.83 3.67 13.72
C SER A 147 -7.97 4.95 12.92
N VAL A 148 -9.10 5.13 12.22
CA VAL A 148 -9.43 6.38 11.54
C VAL A 148 -9.90 7.38 12.58
N MET A 149 -9.10 8.43 12.81
CA MET A 149 -9.37 9.43 13.84
C MET A 149 -10.09 10.65 13.28
N ASN A 150 -9.83 11.01 12.02
CA ASN A 150 -10.40 12.19 11.41
C ASN A 150 -10.47 12.06 9.88
N ILE A 151 -11.28 12.90 9.26
CA ILE A 151 -11.36 13.13 7.82
C ILE A 151 -11.57 14.63 7.57
N ALA A 152 -11.37 15.13 6.34
CA ALA A 152 -11.63 16.54 6.04
C ALA A 152 -13.06 16.96 6.42
N LYS A 153 -13.20 18.13 7.07
CA LYS A 153 -14.51 18.64 7.50
C LYS A 153 -15.42 19.00 6.32
N THR A 154 -14.83 19.56 5.26
CA THR A 154 -15.53 19.98 4.05
C THR A 154 -15.36 18.92 2.98
N HIS A 155 -16.49 18.43 2.45
CA HIS A 155 -16.52 17.37 1.44
C HIS A 155 -15.63 16.15 1.80
N PRO A 156 -15.86 15.52 2.96
CA PRO A 156 -15.04 14.41 3.46
C PRO A 156 -14.93 13.26 2.46
N VAL A 157 -16.04 12.98 1.78
CA VAL A 157 -16.16 11.94 0.77
C VAL A 157 -16.88 12.52 -0.43
N ARG A 158 -16.35 12.30 -1.64
CA ARG A 158 -16.93 12.82 -2.90
C ARG A 158 -16.97 11.72 -3.94
N TYR A 159 -18.02 11.68 -4.76
CA TYR A 159 -18.08 10.81 -5.92
C TYR A 159 -17.64 11.56 -7.18
N PHE A 160 -16.86 10.90 -8.02
CA PHE A 160 -16.48 11.36 -9.34
C PHE A 160 -16.86 10.28 -10.34
N GLY A 161 -17.67 10.63 -11.35
CA GLY A 161 -17.90 9.74 -12.49
C GLY A 161 -16.61 9.50 -13.26
N PHE A 162 -16.54 8.40 -14.01
CA PHE A 162 -15.34 7.97 -14.75
C PHE A 162 -14.70 9.11 -15.56
N GLU A 163 -15.49 9.82 -16.38
CA GLU A 163 -15.03 10.96 -17.20
C GLU A 163 -14.46 12.14 -16.39
N SER A 164 -14.86 12.27 -15.13
CA SER A 164 -14.45 13.38 -14.24
C SER A 164 -13.34 13.01 -13.27
N MET A 165 -12.73 11.82 -13.39
CA MET A 165 -11.68 11.35 -12.47
C MET A 165 -10.46 12.27 -12.42
N HIS A 166 -10.11 12.92 -13.54
CA HIS A 166 -9.02 13.90 -13.62
C HIS A 166 -9.15 15.06 -12.60
N GLN A 167 -10.38 15.37 -12.16
CA GLN A 167 -10.65 16.42 -11.16
C GLN A 167 -10.14 16.07 -9.75
N ILE A 168 -9.74 14.81 -9.52
CA ILE A 168 -9.15 14.37 -8.24
C ILE A 168 -7.70 14.88 -8.12
N ILE A 169 -6.97 15.01 -9.22
CA ILE A 169 -5.54 15.37 -9.21
C ILE A 169 -5.26 16.66 -8.41
N PRO A 170 -5.98 17.78 -8.62
CA PRO A 170 -5.78 18.99 -7.82
C PRO A 170 -6.08 18.78 -6.32
N LEU A 171 -6.99 17.87 -5.97
CA LEU A 171 -7.37 17.59 -4.57
C LEU A 171 -6.32 16.75 -3.84
N LEU A 172 -5.53 15.97 -4.57
CA LEU A 172 -4.44 15.17 -4.01
C LEU A 172 -3.25 16.02 -3.58
N MET A 173 -3.09 17.22 -4.12
CA MET A 173 -1.96 18.10 -3.82
C MET A 173 -1.97 18.55 -2.35
N PRO A 174 -0.83 18.56 -1.63
CA PRO A 174 0.54 18.24 -2.06
C PRO A 174 1.00 16.80 -1.71
N ALA A 175 0.11 15.82 -1.66
CA ALA A 175 0.48 14.42 -1.38
C ALA A 175 1.40 13.84 -2.46
N PHE A 176 1.98 12.68 -2.16
CA PHE A 176 2.57 11.78 -3.15
C PHE A 176 1.67 10.56 -3.35
N VAL A 177 1.48 10.16 -4.60
CA VAL A 177 0.74 8.95 -4.97
C VAL A 177 1.71 7.78 -5.10
N LEU A 178 1.38 6.65 -4.48
CA LEU A 178 2.19 5.43 -4.57
C LEU A 178 1.85 4.69 -5.86
N MET A 179 2.84 4.55 -6.74
CA MET A 179 2.74 3.85 -8.01
C MET A 179 3.57 2.56 -8.01
N ASP A 180 3.19 1.60 -8.84
CA ASP A 180 3.95 0.40 -9.16
C ASP A 180 5.20 0.79 -9.97
N ALA A 181 6.36 0.24 -9.62
CA ALA A 181 7.63 0.47 -10.29
C ALA A 181 8.28 -0.85 -10.74
N SER A 182 7.47 -1.86 -11.03
CA SER A 182 7.94 -3.17 -11.50
C SER A 182 8.72 -3.08 -12.81
N SER A 183 8.33 -2.18 -13.71
CA SER A 183 9.06 -1.93 -14.97
C SER A 183 10.45 -1.37 -14.72
N GLU A 184 10.57 -0.31 -13.89
CA GLU A 184 11.88 0.23 -13.51
C GLU A 184 12.72 -0.80 -12.73
N PHE A 185 12.09 -1.67 -11.95
CA PHE A 185 12.81 -2.75 -11.27
C PHE A 185 13.40 -3.74 -12.26
N GLY A 186 12.65 -4.14 -13.29
CA GLY A 186 13.14 -4.98 -14.39
C GLY A 186 14.35 -4.36 -15.10
N GLU A 187 14.27 -3.08 -15.46
CA GLU A 187 15.38 -2.35 -16.10
C GLU A 187 16.64 -2.34 -15.23
N LEU A 188 16.49 -2.14 -13.91
CA LEU A 188 17.60 -2.16 -12.96
C LEU A 188 18.21 -3.56 -12.83
N ILE A 189 17.39 -4.62 -12.87
CA ILE A 189 17.84 -6.01 -12.85
C ILE A 189 18.64 -6.34 -14.11
N ASP A 190 18.11 -6.01 -15.29
CA ASP A 190 18.79 -6.27 -16.56
C ASP A 190 20.14 -5.55 -16.61
N LYS A 191 20.19 -4.31 -16.14
CA LYS A 191 21.42 -3.52 -16.05
C LYS A 191 22.42 -4.15 -15.08
N ALA A 192 21.98 -4.62 -13.92
CA ALA A 192 22.85 -5.29 -12.96
C ALA A 192 23.41 -6.60 -13.55
N GLN A 193 22.55 -7.40 -14.17
CA GLN A 193 22.92 -8.69 -14.79
C GLN A 193 23.84 -8.54 -15.99
N SER A 194 23.73 -7.45 -16.76
CA SER A 194 24.68 -7.13 -17.82
C SER A 194 26.10 -6.87 -17.31
N THR A 195 26.23 -6.40 -16.06
CA THR A 195 27.52 -6.12 -15.41
C THR A 195 28.05 -7.34 -14.65
N ASP A 196 27.18 -8.03 -13.92
CA ASP A 196 27.46 -9.28 -13.22
C ASP A 196 26.33 -10.29 -13.50
N PRO A 197 26.57 -11.31 -14.34
CA PRO A 197 25.58 -12.32 -14.68
C PRO A 197 25.02 -13.12 -13.48
N LYS A 198 25.65 -13.05 -12.30
CA LYS A 198 25.18 -13.72 -11.07
C LYS A 198 24.27 -12.83 -10.22
N ALA A 199 24.12 -11.55 -10.55
CA ALA A 199 23.29 -10.62 -9.79
C ALA A 199 21.84 -11.10 -9.74
N THR A 200 21.30 -11.21 -8.52
CA THR A 200 19.91 -11.59 -8.28
C THR A 200 19.00 -10.37 -8.15
N PRO A 201 17.68 -10.51 -8.38
CA PRO A 201 16.73 -9.43 -8.10
C PRO A 201 16.80 -8.92 -6.65
N LEU A 202 17.11 -9.79 -5.69
CA LEU A 202 17.29 -9.40 -4.29
C LEU A 202 18.51 -8.51 -4.09
N ASP A 203 19.62 -8.79 -4.78
CA ASP A 203 20.82 -7.93 -4.74
C ASP A 203 20.49 -6.52 -5.23
N VAL A 204 19.69 -6.42 -6.30
CA VAL A 204 19.23 -5.13 -6.84
C VAL A 204 18.28 -4.43 -5.88
N LEU A 205 17.35 -5.15 -5.25
CA LEU A 205 16.46 -4.60 -4.23
C LEU A 205 17.25 -3.99 -3.05
N LEU A 206 18.29 -4.69 -2.59
CA LEU A 206 19.20 -4.19 -1.56
C LEU A 206 20.00 -2.99 -2.07
N ASP A 207 20.50 -3.03 -3.30
CA ASP A 207 21.25 -1.93 -3.90
C ASP A 207 20.41 -0.64 -3.99
N VAL A 208 19.11 -0.74 -4.28
CA VAL A 208 18.15 0.38 -4.22
C VAL A 208 18.16 1.04 -2.84
N CYS A 209 18.42 0.31 -1.77
CA CYS A 209 18.48 0.83 -0.41
C CYS A 209 19.83 1.44 -0.04
N THR A 210 20.88 1.18 -0.82
CA THR A 210 22.26 1.53 -0.49
C THR A 210 22.75 2.80 -1.18
N LEU A 211 23.70 3.46 -0.53
CA LEU A 211 24.49 4.56 -1.09
C LEU A 211 25.94 4.07 -1.18
N HIS A 212 26.46 3.97 -2.40
CA HIS A 212 27.84 3.56 -2.65
C HIS A 212 28.75 4.77 -2.64
N HIS A 213 29.79 4.75 -1.80
CA HIS A 213 30.83 5.77 -1.82
C HIS A 213 32.01 5.23 -2.63
N GLN A 214 32.24 5.81 -3.80
CA GLN A 214 33.27 5.35 -4.74
C GLN A 214 34.42 6.37 -4.80
N PRO A 215 35.68 5.93 -4.64
CA PRO A 215 36.83 6.80 -4.79
C PRO A 215 37.12 7.05 -6.27
N LYS A 216 37.41 8.31 -6.63
CA LYS A 216 37.87 8.70 -7.96
C LYS A 216 39.16 9.51 -7.81
N LEU A 217 40.23 9.03 -8.45
CA LEU A 217 41.50 9.74 -8.53
C LEU A 217 41.33 11.00 -9.38
N GLY A 218 41.62 12.15 -8.77
CA GLY A 218 41.70 13.43 -9.48
C GLY A 218 43.01 13.55 -10.26
N LEU A 219 43.06 14.52 -11.19
CA LEU A 219 44.28 14.84 -11.95
C LEU A 219 45.44 15.33 -11.06
N ASP A 220 45.12 15.79 -9.84
CA ASP A 220 46.08 16.32 -8.85
C ASP A 220 46.57 15.24 -7.85
N ASP A 221 46.41 13.95 -8.18
CA ASP A 221 46.71 12.79 -7.30
C ASP A 221 45.89 12.71 -5.99
N ASN A 222 44.92 13.62 -5.82
CA ASN A 222 43.98 13.62 -4.70
C ASN A 222 42.76 12.72 -4.98
N THR A 223 42.42 11.85 -4.02
CA THR A 223 41.21 11.01 -4.09
C THR A 223 39.97 11.79 -3.69
N LYS A 224 39.00 11.94 -4.61
CA LYS A 224 37.68 12.49 -4.32
C LYS A 224 36.65 11.37 -4.23
N TRP A 225 35.84 11.39 -3.17
CA TRP A 225 34.76 10.41 -2.97
C TRP A 225 33.47 10.93 -3.60
N HIS A 226 32.80 10.07 -4.36
CA HIS A 226 31.50 10.36 -4.94
C HIS A 226 30.47 9.35 -4.47
N THR A 227 29.29 9.84 -4.10
CA THR A 227 28.16 8.99 -3.73
C THR A 227 27.39 8.61 -4.99
N LYS A 228 27.17 7.32 -5.20
CA LYS A 228 26.38 6.76 -6.28
C LYS A 228 25.22 5.95 -5.69
N SER A 229 24.04 6.08 -6.28
CA SER A 229 22.90 5.21 -5.99
C SER A 229 22.30 4.76 -7.31
N ILE A 230 21.83 3.51 -7.39
CA ILE A 230 21.16 3.04 -8.59
C ILE A 230 19.82 3.74 -8.86
N LYS A 231 19.26 4.42 -7.84
CA LYS A 231 18.06 5.24 -7.94
C LYS A 231 18.24 6.53 -8.74
N THR A 232 19.48 6.95 -9.02
CA THR A 232 19.75 8.22 -9.71
C THR A 232 19.06 8.23 -11.08
N GLY A 233 18.15 9.19 -11.29
CA GLY A 233 17.36 9.33 -12.51
C GLY A 233 15.99 8.64 -12.48
N HIS A 234 15.71 7.77 -11.51
CA HIS A 234 14.45 7.02 -11.41
C HIS A 234 13.41 7.67 -10.49
N GLY A 235 13.72 8.80 -9.85
CA GLY A 235 12.84 9.46 -8.89
C GLY A 235 12.85 8.77 -7.52
N TRP A 236 11.73 8.85 -6.79
CA TRP A 236 11.63 8.27 -5.45
C TRP A 236 11.07 6.85 -5.50
N ILE A 237 11.92 5.91 -5.93
CA ILE A 237 11.63 4.47 -5.83
C ILE A 237 11.99 3.93 -4.43
N VAL A 238 11.20 3.00 -3.94
CA VAL A 238 11.33 2.37 -2.61
C VAL A 238 11.06 0.87 -2.68
N PRO A 239 11.78 0.04 -1.92
CA PRO A 239 11.44 -1.37 -1.77
C PRO A 239 10.13 -1.50 -0.99
N MET A 240 9.30 -2.46 -1.38
CA MET A 240 8.05 -2.72 -0.69
C MET A 240 7.50 -4.13 -0.97
N PRO A 241 6.66 -4.67 -0.08
CA PRO A 241 5.96 -5.92 -0.36
C PRO A 241 4.89 -5.69 -1.43
N MET A 242 4.92 -6.50 -2.48
CA MET A 242 3.95 -6.48 -3.57
C MET A 242 2.83 -7.51 -3.40
N GLY A 243 3.01 -8.47 -2.50
CA GLY A 243 2.03 -9.53 -2.28
C GLY A 243 2.66 -10.74 -1.63
N TYR A 244 2.14 -11.92 -1.99
CA TYR A 244 2.55 -13.20 -1.40
C TYR A 244 2.71 -14.29 -2.46
N GLN A 245 3.66 -15.19 -2.23
CA GLN A 245 3.87 -16.40 -3.03
C GLN A 245 3.58 -17.63 -2.17
N ALA A 246 2.81 -18.57 -2.71
CA ALA A 246 2.59 -19.86 -2.08
C ALA A 246 3.90 -20.66 -1.92
N ILE A 247 4.11 -21.19 -0.71
CA ILE A 247 5.23 -22.10 -0.37
C ILE A 247 4.75 -23.51 -0.01
N SER A 248 3.46 -23.78 -0.24
CA SER A 248 2.81 -25.06 0.03
C SER A 248 1.65 -25.27 -0.94
N GLU A 249 1.19 -26.51 -1.06
CA GLU A 249 -0.08 -26.80 -1.73
C GLU A 249 -1.26 -26.15 -0.98
N GLN A 250 -2.36 -25.92 -1.69
CA GLN A 250 -3.57 -25.39 -1.07
C GLN A 250 -4.29 -26.48 -0.26
N PHE A 251 -4.50 -26.23 1.03
CA PHE A 251 -5.25 -27.11 1.92
C PHE A 251 -6.74 -26.83 1.79
N LYS A 252 -7.55 -27.88 1.71
CA LYS A 252 -9.02 -27.76 1.67
C LYS A 252 -9.57 -27.25 3.01
N ALA A 253 -10.78 -26.69 2.96
CA ALA A 253 -11.55 -26.32 4.14
C ALA A 253 -11.57 -27.47 5.17
N GLY A 254 -11.24 -27.17 6.42
CA GLY A 254 -11.19 -28.14 7.53
C GLY A 254 -9.95 -29.04 7.61
N GLN A 255 -8.98 -28.94 6.70
CA GLN A 255 -7.74 -29.74 6.79
C GLN A 255 -6.68 -29.15 7.72
N MET A 256 -6.65 -27.82 7.87
CA MET A 256 -5.66 -27.11 8.67
C MET A 256 -6.27 -26.71 10.01
N ASP A 257 -5.60 -27.08 11.11
CA ASP A 257 -6.01 -26.72 12.46
C ASP A 257 -5.76 -25.23 12.75
N ASN A 258 -6.52 -24.67 13.70
CA ASN A 258 -6.40 -23.29 14.19
C ASN A 258 -6.48 -22.20 13.11
N VAL A 259 -7.14 -22.48 11.98
CA VAL A 259 -7.41 -21.47 10.95
C VAL A 259 -8.44 -20.45 11.42
N ARG A 260 -8.34 -19.22 10.88
CA ARG A 260 -9.26 -18.12 11.23
C ARG A 260 -10.70 -18.39 10.78
N ASN A 261 -10.86 -19.03 9.63
CA ASN A 261 -12.17 -19.44 9.12
C ASN A 261 -12.04 -20.84 8.49
N PRO A 262 -12.69 -21.88 9.04
CA PRO A 262 -12.58 -23.24 8.53
C PRO A 262 -13.34 -23.49 7.23
N GLU A 263 -14.20 -22.55 6.78
CA GLU A 263 -15.02 -22.67 5.57
C GLU A 263 -14.24 -22.41 4.28
N TYR A 264 -13.08 -21.75 4.35
CA TYR A 264 -12.28 -21.38 3.18
C TYR A 264 -10.98 -22.21 3.09
N PRO A 265 -10.48 -22.48 1.87
CA PRO A 265 -9.14 -23.05 1.70
C PRO A 265 -8.06 -22.17 2.33
N SER A 266 -6.98 -22.81 2.77
CA SER A 266 -5.83 -22.14 3.41
C SER A 266 -4.53 -22.55 2.73
N GLN A 267 -3.53 -21.68 2.73
CA GLN A 267 -2.24 -21.93 2.11
C GLN A 267 -1.15 -21.15 2.84
N TYR A 268 0.02 -21.77 3.07
CA TYR A 268 1.18 -21.05 3.57
C TYR A 268 1.83 -20.25 2.44
N VAL A 269 2.20 -19.01 2.76
CA VAL A 269 2.75 -18.06 1.81
C VAL A 269 3.91 -17.28 2.41
N GLU A 270 4.81 -16.78 1.56
CA GLU A 270 5.86 -15.83 1.91
C GLU A 270 5.67 -14.49 1.18
N ALA A 271 6.27 -13.42 1.70
CA ALA A 271 6.17 -12.09 1.10
C ALA A 271 6.98 -11.99 -0.20
N VAL A 272 6.36 -11.41 -1.24
CA VAL A 272 7.03 -11.07 -2.49
C VAL A 272 7.39 -9.59 -2.49
N TYR A 273 8.61 -9.29 -2.93
CA TYR A 273 9.19 -7.96 -2.92
C TYR A 273 9.28 -7.38 -4.32
N GLY A 274 9.07 -6.08 -4.42
CA GLY A 274 9.30 -5.30 -5.62
C GLY A 274 9.58 -3.84 -5.26
N LEU A 275 9.42 -2.97 -6.26
CA LEU A 275 9.59 -1.53 -6.09
C LEU A 275 8.26 -0.82 -6.26
N GLY A 276 8.02 0.16 -5.39
CA GLY A 276 7.04 1.21 -5.61
C GLY A 276 7.73 2.54 -5.85
N LYS A 277 6.97 3.50 -6.38
CA LYS A 277 7.45 4.85 -6.68
C LYS A 277 6.48 5.89 -6.15
N TRP A 278 6.99 6.82 -5.36
CA TRP A 278 6.22 7.98 -4.91
C TRP A 278 6.25 9.06 -5.99
N VAL A 279 5.10 9.32 -6.60
CA VAL A 279 4.94 10.24 -7.73
C VAL A 279 4.09 11.43 -7.32
N TYR A 280 4.47 12.61 -7.77
CA TYR A 280 3.66 13.81 -7.53
C TYR A 280 2.39 13.80 -8.40
N PRO A 281 1.19 14.13 -7.87
CA PRO A 281 -0.09 13.96 -8.57
C PRO A 281 -0.15 14.60 -9.95
N HIS A 282 0.56 15.71 -10.18
CA HIS A 282 0.59 16.37 -11.49
C HIS A 282 1.08 15.46 -12.63
N HIS A 283 1.93 14.47 -12.35
CA HIS A 283 2.39 13.51 -13.35
C HIS A 283 1.32 12.48 -13.74
N LEU A 284 0.19 12.44 -13.03
CA LEU A 284 -0.92 11.51 -13.26
C LEU A 284 -2.13 12.18 -13.94
N LYS A 285 -1.96 13.41 -14.45
CA LYS A 285 -3.07 14.23 -14.97
C LYS A 285 -3.84 13.54 -16.10
N ASP A 286 -3.12 12.86 -16.97
CA ASP A 286 -3.65 12.27 -18.20
C ASP A 286 -3.87 10.75 -18.09
N ASN A 287 -3.56 10.14 -16.93
CA ASN A 287 -3.57 8.69 -16.74
C ASN A 287 -3.88 8.25 -15.30
N ILE A 288 -4.70 9.00 -14.57
CA ILE A 288 -5.03 8.72 -13.16
C ILE A 288 -5.64 7.32 -12.96
N GLU A 289 -6.34 6.78 -13.95
CA GLU A 289 -6.92 5.43 -13.96
C GLU A 289 -5.89 4.31 -13.79
N THR A 290 -4.63 4.59 -14.12
CA THR A 290 -3.50 3.67 -13.90
C THR A 290 -3.01 3.64 -12.45
N ALA A 291 -3.45 4.56 -11.59
CA ALA A 291 -2.95 4.70 -10.23
C ALA A 291 -3.69 3.84 -9.17
N PHE A 292 -4.57 2.94 -9.59
CA PHE A 292 -5.41 2.13 -8.69
C PHE A 292 -4.81 0.74 -8.48
N TRP A 293 -4.43 0.44 -7.24
CA TRP A 293 -3.96 -0.88 -6.84
C TRP A 293 -5.11 -1.88 -6.78
N ARG A 294 -4.95 -3.01 -7.47
CA ARG A 294 -5.93 -4.10 -7.56
C ARG A 294 -5.27 -5.42 -7.17
N GLN A 295 -6.04 -6.30 -6.55
CA GLN A 295 -5.56 -7.64 -6.22
C GLN A 295 -5.64 -8.51 -7.46
N HIS A 296 -4.52 -9.13 -7.81
CA HIS A 296 -4.40 -10.14 -8.84
C HIS A 296 -3.93 -11.45 -8.20
N TYR A 297 -4.48 -12.57 -8.65
CA TYR A 297 -4.01 -13.88 -8.25
C TYR A 297 -4.10 -14.84 -9.42
N ASP A 298 -3.17 -15.78 -9.50
CA ASP A 298 -3.14 -16.80 -10.54
C ASP A 298 -3.11 -18.22 -9.96
N GLU A 299 -3.18 -19.21 -10.85
CA GLU A 299 -3.18 -20.63 -10.48
C GLU A 299 -1.85 -21.11 -9.89
N THR A 300 -0.77 -20.33 -10.02
CA THR A 300 0.55 -20.65 -9.46
C THR A 300 0.67 -20.34 -7.97
N GLY A 301 -0.39 -19.76 -7.38
CA GLY A 301 -0.41 -19.34 -5.99
C GLY A 301 0.34 -18.04 -5.74
N LEU A 302 0.46 -17.21 -6.78
CA LEU A 302 1.01 -15.86 -6.70
C LEU A 302 -0.14 -14.86 -6.45
N TYR A 303 -0.12 -14.20 -5.31
CA TYR A 303 -1.15 -13.25 -4.86
C TYR A 303 -0.55 -11.83 -4.81
N LEU A 304 -0.70 -11.06 -5.88
CA LEU A 304 -0.08 -9.75 -6.04
C LEU A 304 -1.08 -8.60 -5.96
N LEU A 305 -0.54 -7.43 -5.66
CA LEU A 305 -1.19 -6.16 -5.90
C LEU A 305 -0.49 -5.49 -7.08
N THR A 306 -1.26 -5.14 -8.10
CA THR A 306 -0.74 -4.50 -9.31
C THR A 306 -1.60 -3.30 -9.67
N GLN A 307 -0.99 -2.35 -10.37
CA GLN A 307 -1.71 -1.20 -10.95
C GLN A 307 -2.02 -1.39 -12.44
N ASN A 308 -1.29 -2.27 -13.10
CA ASN A 308 -1.53 -2.62 -14.50
C ASN A 308 -2.83 -3.43 -14.63
N GLU A 309 -3.62 -3.10 -15.66
CA GLU A 309 -4.53 -4.09 -16.22
C GLU A 309 -3.63 -5.17 -16.84
N LEU A 310 -3.60 -6.35 -16.22
CA LEU A 310 -3.03 -7.51 -16.88
C LEU A 310 -3.93 -7.79 -18.09
N SER A 311 -3.41 -7.44 -19.26
CA SER A 311 -3.98 -7.71 -20.58
C SER A 311 -4.32 -9.18 -20.75
#